data_AF-A0A1X0QUM8-F1
#
_entry.id   AF-A0A1X0QUM8-F1
#
_cell.length_a   1.000
_cell.length_b   1.000
_cell.length_c   1.000
_cell.angle_alpha   90.00
_cell.angle_beta   90.00
_cell.angle_gamma   90.00
#
_symmetry.space_group_name_H-M   'P 1'
#
loop_
_entity.id
_entity.type
_entity.pdbx_description
1 polymer ?
#
loop_
_entity_poly.entity_id
_entity_poly.type
_entity_poly.pdbx_seq_one_letter_code
_entity_poly.pdbx_strand_id
1 'polypeptide(L)'
;MIAALKSLIWEISTQMFAQKLLHFQQEFSVHADFMAHFTQKYLIDDKFMHWSAAYQPQIFTNMGMNNNIENWHNQLKTSYLQRKRNRRLDRLIFILVDDVHTDFMHNTARMAVNIGRTSSETREARKRIIAAEEINE
;
A
#
# COMPACT_ATOMS: atom_id res chain seq x y z
N MET A 1 0.33 18.75 -4.92
CA MET A 1 -0.66 18.04 -4.08
C MET A 1 -0.27 16.61 -3.70
N ILE A 2 -0.20 15.63 -4.61
CA ILE A 2 0.07 14.21 -4.25
C ILE A 2 1.40 14.03 -3.50
N ALA A 3 2.48 14.68 -3.96
CA ALA A 3 3.80 14.60 -3.31
C ALA A 3 3.76 15.19 -1.89
N ALA A 4 3.07 16.33 -1.70
CA ALA A 4 2.89 16.96 -0.40
C ALA A 4 2.05 16.09 0.54
N LEU A 5 1.00 15.44 0.02
CA LEU A 5 0.18 14.50 0.79
C LEU A 5 0.98 13.26 1.20
N LYS A 6 1.81 12.70 0.32
CA LYS A 6 2.72 11.60 0.68
C LYS A 6 3.72 12.04 1.76
N SER A 7 4.31 13.22 1.61
CA SER A 7 5.25 13.78 2.59
C SER A 7 4.60 13.99 3.97
N LEU A 8 3.30 14.29 4.01
CA LEU A 8 2.51 14.41 5.22
C LEU A 8 2.17 13.04 5.84
N ILE A 9 1.69 12.09 5.02
CA ILE A 9 1.31 10.74 5.47
C ILE A 9 2.50 10.00 6.11
N TRP A 10 3.68 10.12 5.50
CA TRP A 10 4.88 9.40 5.90
C TRP A 10 5.77 10.15 6.91
N GLU A 11 5.31 11.29 7.42
CA GLU A 11 6.04 12.00 8.48
C GLU A 11 5.99 11.19 9.79
N ILE A 12 7.15 11.03 10.43
CA ILE A 12 7.32 10.20 11.64
C ILE A 12 7.28 11.07 12.90
N SER A 13 7.72 12.32 12.80
CA SER A 13 7.66 13.25 13.93
C SER A 13 6.28 13.89 14.03
N THR A 14 5.63 13.77 15.19
CA THR A 14 4.34 14.43 15.47
C THR A 14 4.43 15.95 15.33
N GLN A 15 5.56 16.55 15.71
CA GLN A 15 5.81 17.98 15.57
C GLN A 15 5.92 18.38 14.09
N MET A 16 6.71 17.65 13.29
CA MET A 16 6.84 17.93 11.85
C MET A 16 5.53 17.64 11.11
N PHE A 17 4.78 16.63 11.55
CA PHE A 17 3.47 16.32 10.98
C PHE A 17 2.51 17.50 11.15
N ALA A 18 2.41 18.07 12.36
CA ALA A 18 1.56 19.23 12.61
C ALA A 18 1.95 20.45 11.75
N GLN A 19 3.26 20.69 11.58
CA GLN A 19 3.76 21.77 10.73
C GLN A 19 3.44 21.54 9.25
N LYS A 20 3.68 20.32 8.74
CA LYS A 20 3.36 19.93 7.36
C LYS A 20 1.86 19.97 7.10
N LEU A 21 1.03 19.59 8.08
CA LEU A 21 -0.43 19.64 7.95
C LEU A 21 -0.91 21.08 7.81
N LEU A 22 -0.41 21.98 8.65
CA LEU A 22 -0.74 23.41 8.58
C LEU A 22 -0.31 24.00 7.22
N HIS A 23 0.91 23.71 6.79
CA HIS A 23 1.41 24.16 5.49
C HIS A 23 0.56 23.61 4.33
N PHE A 24 0.21 22.33 4.38
CA PHE A 24 -0.63 21.68 3.37
C PHE A 24 -2.02 22.34 3.29
N GLN A 25 -2.64 22.65 4.43
CA GLN A 25 -3.93 23.33 4.47
C GLN A 25 -3.87 24.75 3.88
N GLN A 26 -2.78 25.48 4.13
CA GLN A 26 -2.57 26.82 3.56
C GLN A 26 -2.33 26.76 2.05
N GLU A 27 -1.40 25.89 1.61
CA GLU A 27 -1.00 25.72 0.22
C GLU A 27 -2.17 25.29 -0.68
N PHE A 28 -3.01 24.36 -0.21
CA PHE A 28 -4.14 23.82 -0.99
C PHE A 28 -5.50 24.44 -0.63
N SER A 29 -5.52 25.53 0.14
CA SER A 29 -6.74 26.26 0.54
C SER A 29 -7.61 26.71 -0.64
N VAL A 30 -6.99 27.00 -1.80
CA VAL A 30 -7.66 27.37 -3.05
C VAL A 30 -8.58 26.25 -3.56
N HIS A 31 -8.32 24.99 -3.21
CA HIS A 31 -9.15 23.85 -3.59
C HIS A 31 -10.23 23.55 -2.54
N ALA A 32 -11.20 24.44 -2.40
CA ALA A 32 -12.21 24.42 -1.34
C ALA A 32 -12.97 23.09 -1.21
N ASP A 33 -13.44 22.50 -2.32
CA ASP A 33 -14.19 21.23 -2.30
C ASP A 33 -13.33 20.07 -1.80
N PHE A 34 -12.08 20.01 -2.25
CA PHE A 34 -11.11 19.02 -1.78
C PHE A 34 -10.81 19.21 -0.30
N MET A 35 -10.58 20.45 0.15
CA MET A 35 -10.27 20.75 1.54
C MET A 35 -11.44 20.46 2.48
N ALA A 36 -12.68 20.73 2.04
CA ALA A 36 -13.89 20.36 2.77
C ALA A 36 -13.98 18.84 2.92
N HIS A 37 -13.80 18.09 1.82
CA HIS A 37 -13.81 16.63 1.85
C HIS A 37 -12.69 16.06 2.72
N PHE A 38 -11.47 16.56 2.56
CA PHE A 38 -10.29 16.13 3.29
C PHE A 38 -10.48 16.32 4.80
N THR A 39 -10.95 17.51 5.21
CA THR A 39 -11.16 17.83 6.61
C THR A 39 -12.26 16.95 7.23
N GLN A 40 -13.42 16.86 6.57
CA GLN A 40 -14.58 16.10 7.10
C GLN A 40 -14.32 14.59 7.17
N LYS A 41 -13.53 14.05 6.24
CA LYS A 41 -13.36 12.59 6.15
C LYS A 41 -12.08 12.09 6.79
N TYR A 42 -11.00 12.88 6.76
CA TYR A 42 -9.66 12.43 7.13
C TYR A 42 -9.07 13.15 8.35
N LEU A 43 -9.58 14.34 8.73
CA LEU A 43 -9.06 15.10 9.88
C LEU A 43 -10.01 15.14 11.08
N ILE A 44 -11.32 14.97 10.88
CA ILE A 44 -12.32 14.99 11.97
C ILE A 44 -12.05 13.91 13.02
N ASP A 45 -12.39 14.17 14.28
CA ASP A 45 -12.34 13.20 15.41
C ASP A 45 -11.02 12.44 15.52
N ASP A 46 -9.89 13.14 15.34
CA ASP A 46 -8.54 12.58 15.38
C ASP A 46 -8.31 11.41 14.41
N LYS A 47 -9.12 11.29 13.34
CA LYS A 47 -8.96 10.26 12.31
C LYS A 47 -7.59 10.27 11.64
N PHE A 48 -6.90 11.41 11.66
CA PHE A 48 -5.54 11.53 11.15
C PHE A 48 -4.58 10.56 11.84
N MET A 49 -4.77 10.29 13.14
CA MET A 49 -3.92 9.36 13.89
C MET A 49 -3.94 7.93 13.32
N HIS A 50 -5.00 7.57 12.60
CA HIS A 50 -5.16 6.22 12.04
C HIS A 50 -4.38 6.01 10.74
N TRP A 51 -4.02 7.08 10.02
CA TRP A 51 -3.34 6.97 8.72
C TRP A 51 -1.99 7.69 8.66
N SER A 52 -1.70 8.60 9.60
CA SER A 52 -0.40 9.26 9.70
C SER A 52 0.64 8.35 10.36
N ALA A 53 1.83 8.25 9.76
CA ALA A 53 2.93 7.48 10.33
C ALA A 53 3.37 7.98 11.71
N ALA A 54 3.28 9.29 11.98
CA ALA A 54 3.67 9.89 13.25
C ALA A 54 2.91 9.37 14.48
N TYR A 55 1.71 8.81 14.27
CA TYR A 55 0.83 8.34 15.35
C TYR A 55 0.58 6.82 15.28
N GLN A 56 1.01 6.15 14.21
CA GLN A 56 0.90 4.70 14.12
C GLN A 56 2.13 4.00 14.74
N PRO A 57 1.91 2.92 15.52
CA PRO A 57 3.00 2.04 15.95
C PRO A 57 3.78 1.49 14.74
N GLN A 58 5.11 1.40 14.85
CA GLN A 58 5.99 0.91 13.77
C GLN A 58 5.59 -0.48 13.23
N ILE A 59 4.85 -1.27 14.01
CA ILE A 59 4.30 -2.58 13.63
C ILE A 59 3.34 -2.47 12.41
N PHE A 60 2.68 -1.32 12.23
CA PHE A 60 1.72 -1.08 11.13
C PHE A 60 2.34 -0.39 9.90
N THR A 61 3.63 -0.08 9.88
CA THR A 61 4.29 0.53 8.71
C THR A 61 4.13 -0.28 7.42
N ASN A 62 3.97 -1.60 7.54
CA ASN A 62 3.68 -2.48 6.41
C ASN A 62 2.26 -2.31 5.82
N MET A 63 1.29 -1.78 6.57
CA MET A 63 -0.05 -1.46 6.07
C MET A 63 -0.06 -0.17 5.23
N GLY A 64 0.91 0.72 5.40
CA GLY A 64 1.07 1.91 4.56
C GLY A 64 1.50 1.60 3.12
N MET A 65 1.82 0.34 2.79
CA MET A 65 2.06 -0.10 1.42
C MET A 65 0.74 -0.17 0.64
N ASN A 66 0.21 0.99 0.24
CA ASN A 66 -0.85 1.11 -0.76
C ASN A 66 -0.59 0.15 -1.93
N ASN A 67 0.66 0.03 -2.36
CA ASN A 67 1.06 -0.87 -3.42
C ASN A 67 0.73 -2.35 -3.15
N ASN A 68 0.88 -2.85 -1.92
CA ASN A 68 0.58 -4.26 -1.63
C ASN A 68 -0.93 -4.51 -1.56
N ILE A 69 -1.67 -3.60 -0.94
CA ILE A 69 -3.13 -3.70 -0.85
C ILE A 69 -3.73 -3.54 -2.25
N GLU A 70 -3.30 -2.54 -3.01
CA GLU A 70 -3.78 -2.26 -4.37
C GLU A 70 -3.37 -3.36 -5.36
N ASN A 71 -2.13 -3.87 -5.28
CA ASN A 71 -1.69 -5.01 -6.09
C ASN A 71 -2.49 -6.27 -5.75
N TRP A 72 -2.74 -6.55 -4.46
CA TRP A 72 -3.60 -7.66 -4.05
C TRP A 72 -5.04 -7.47 -4.54
N HIS A 73 -5.59 -6.27 -4.43
CA HIS A 73 -6.92 -5.94 -4.94
C HIS A 73 -7.00 -6.11 -6.48
N ASN A 74 -5.93 -5.77 -7.20
CA ASN A 74 -5.81 -5.93 -8.64
C ASN A 74 -5.67 -7.41 -9.03
N GLN A 75 -4.93 -8.21 -8.26
CA GLN A 75 -4.82 -9.66 -8.44
C GLN A 75 -6.15 -10.35 -8.15
N LEU A 76 -6.85 -9.98 -7.06
CA LEU A 76 -8.17 -10.48 -6.75
C LEU A 76 -9.15 -10.18 -7.90
N LYS A 77 -9.18 -8.93 -8.36
CA LYS A 77 -10.03 -8.52 -9.48
C LYS A 77 -9.68 -9.23 -10.79
N THR A 78 -8.39 -9.36 -11.11
CA THR A 78 -7.94 -9.85 -12.42
C THR A 78 -7.87 -11.37 -12.49
N SER A 79 -7.19 -12.01 -11.54
CA SER A 79 -6.90 -13.45 -11.57
C SER A 79 -8.10 -14.29 -11.11
N TYR A 80 -8.77 -13.88 -10.04
CA TYR A 80 -9.83 -14.69 -9.43
C TYR A 80 -11.24 -14.28 -9.89
N LEU A 81 -11.49 -12.97 -9.97
CA LEU A 81 -12.82 -12.45 -10.35
C LEU A 81 -12.95 -12.18 -11.86
N GLN A 82 -11.86 -12.22 -12.63
CA GLN A 82 -11.82 -11.98 -14.08
C GLN A 82 -12.46 -10.64 -14.50
N ARG A 83 -12.36 -9.62 -13.63
CA ARG A 83 -12.97 -8.28 -13.80
C ARG A 83 -14.48 -8.30 -14.05
N LYS A 84 -15.16 -9.42 -13.76
CA LYS A 84 -16.63 -9.53 -13.89
C LYS A 84 -17.30 -8.70 -12.80
N ARG A 85 -18.30 -7.92 -13.18
CA ARG A 85 -19.08 -7.08 -12.26
C ARG A 85 -19.98 -7.98 -11.40
N ASN A 86 -19.97 -7.76 -10.08
CA ASN A 86 -20.82 -8.40 -9.05
C ASN A 86 -21.09 -9.90 -9.20
N ARG A 87 -20.31 -10.72 -8.50
CA ARG A 87 -20.74 -12.08 -8.12
C ARG A 87 -21.58 -11.99 -6.85
N ARG A 88 -22.63 -12.81 -6.71
CA ARG A 88 -23.37 -12.93 -5.45
C ARG A 88 -22.39 -13.24 -4.31
N LEU A 89 -22.71 -12.75 -3.11
CA LEU A 89 -21.80 -12.74 -1.96
C LEU A 89 -21.32 -14.15 -1.58
N ASP A 90 -22.18 -15.15 -1.73
CA ASP A 90 -21.90 -16.58 -1.61
C ASP A 90 -20.78 -17.06 -2.55
N ARG A 91 -20.82 -16.63 -3.81
CA ARG A 91 -19.80 -16.98 -4.81
C ARG A 91 -18.48 -16.24 -4.58
N LEU A 92 -18.51 -15.04 -3.98
CA LEU A 92 -17.31 -14.34 -3.54
C LEU A 92 -16.64 -15.09 -2.38
N ILE A 93 -17.43 -15.50 -1.38
CA ILE A 93 -16.96 -16.29 -0.24
C ILE A 93 -16.35 -17.62 -0.70
N PHE A 94 -17.00 -18.32 -1.63
CA PHE A 94 -16.48 -19.56 -2.19
C PHE A 94 -15.08 -19.38 -2.81
N ILE A 95 -14.89 -18.36 -3.66
CA ILE A 95 -13.58 -18.10 -4.30
C ILE A 95 -12.51 -17.71 -3.27
N LEU A 96 -12.90 -16.93 -2.24
CA LEU A 96 -11.96 -16.53 -1.19
C LEU A 96 -11.49 -17.71 -0.34
N VAL A 97 -12.39 -18.64 -0.04
CA VAL A 97 -12.11 -19.79 0.85
C VAL A 97 -11.47 -20.95 0.10
N ASP A 98 -11.91 -21.26 -1.12
CA ASP A 98 -11.46 -22.44 -1.85
C ASP A 98 -10.20 -22.14 -2.67
N ASP A 99 -10.21 -21.04 -3.43
CA ASP A 99 -9.12 -20.72 -4.35
C ASP A 99 -8.04 -19.88 -3.66
N VAL A 100 -8.42 -18.72 -3.11
CA VAL A 100 -7.46 -17.71 -2.60
C VAL A 100 -6.73 -18.21 -1.35
N HIS A 101 -7.44 -18.87 -0.43
CA HIS A 101 -6.82 -19.40 0.79
C HIS A 101 -5.81 -20.51 0.46
N THR A 102 -6.15 -21.42 -0.45
CA THR A 102 -5.26 -22.50 -0.89
C THR A 102 -3.99 -21.95 -1.53
N ASP A 103 -4.12 -20.99 -2.44
CA ASP A 103 -2.99 -20.31 -3.07
C ASP A 103 -2.14 -19.54 -2.05
N PHE A 104 -2.77 -18.88 -1.07
CA PHE A 104 -2.07 -18.18 -0.01
C PHE A 104 -1.26 -19.15 0.87
N MET A 105 -1.84 -20.29 1.24
CA MET A 105 -1.15 -21.33 2.02
C MET A 105 0.01 -21.94 1.23
N HIS A 106 -0.20 -22.22 -0.06
CA HIS A 106 0.85 -22.73 -0.94
C HIS A 106 1.99 -21.71 -1.11
N ASN A 107 1.67 -20.43 -1.32
CA ASN A 107 2.67 -19.38 -1.44
C ASN A 107 3.42 -19.16 -0.12
N THR A 108 2.73 -19.19 1.03
CA THR A 108 3.34 -19.11 2.36
C THR A 108 4.29 -20.27 2.60
N ALA A 109 3.87 -21.50 2.30
CA ALA A 109 4.71 -22.69 2.42
C ALA A 109 5.93 -22.62 1.49
N ARG A 110 5.73 -22.18 0.24
CA ARG A 110 6.82 -21.95 -0.73
C ARG A 110 7.78 -20.88 -0.26
N MET A 111 7.29 -19.77 0.30
CA MET A 111 8.13 -18.73 0.89
C MET A 111 8.89 -19.27 2.09
N ALA A 112 8.26 -20.04 2.99
CA ALA A 112 8.93 -20.66 4.13
C ALA A 112 10.08 -21.60 3.69
N VAL A 113 9.88 -22.37 2.63
CA VAL A 113 10.91 -23.25 2.03
C VAL A 113 12.01 -22.44 1.32
N ASN A 114 11.65 -21.36 0.62
CA ASN A 114 12.58 -20.52 -0.13
C ASN A 114 13.29 -19.45 0.72
N ILE A 115 12.84 -19.17 1.95
CA ILE A 115 13.50 -18.24 2.88
C ILE A 115 14.92 -18.71 3.24
N GLY A 116 15.19 -20.02 3.20
CA GLY A 116 16.55 -20.56 3.31
C GLY A 116 17.35 -20.55 2.00
N ARG A 117 16.71 -20.28 0.86
CA ARG A 117 17.30 -20.36 -0.48
C ARG A 117 16.86 -19.14 -1.31
N THR A 118 17.33 -17.96 -0.93
CA THR A 118 17.64 -16.98 -1.97
C THR A 118 18.74 -17.62 -2.80
N SER A 119 18.40 -18.33 -3.89
CA SER A 119 19.44 -18.94 -4.73
C SER A 119 20.36 -17.81 -5.16
N SER A 120 21.65 -17.97 -4.89
CA SER A 120 22.70 -17.04 -5.31
C SER A 120 22.48 -16.61 -6.76
N GLU A 121 22.03 -17.54 -7.60
CA GLU A 121 21.60 -17.34 -8.98
C GLU A 121 20.60 -16.20 -9.19
N THR A 122 19.54 -16.08 -8.36
CA THR A 122 18.53 -15.02 -8.52
C THR A 122 19.09 -13.66 -8.10
N ARG A 123 19.96 -13.64 -7.09
CA ARG A 123 20.65 -12.42 -6.65
C ARG A 123 21.67 -11.95 -7.69
N GLU A 124 22.45 -12.87 -8.25
CA GLU A 124 23.43 -12.57 -9.30
C GLU A 124 22.76 -12.26 -10.65
N ALA A 125 21.57 -12.79 -10.93
CA ALA A 125 20.76 -12.38 -12.09
C ALA A 125 20.24 -10.95 -11.93
N ARG A 126 19.75 -10.57 -10.74
CA ARG A 126 19.33 -9.19 -10.46
C ARG A 126 20.49 -8.19 -10.56
N LYS A 127 21.67 -8.54 -10.03
CA LYS A 127 22.87 -7.71 -10.19
C LYS A 127 23.26 -7.52 -11.66
N ARG A 128 23.13 -8.57 -12.48
CA ARG A 128 23.41 -8.49 -13.93
C ARG A 128 22.41 -7.62 -14.67
N ILE A 129 21.13 -7.64 -14.29
CA ILE A 129 20.12 -6.77 -14.88
C ILE A 129 20.38 -5.29 -14.54
N ILE A 130 20.64 -4.99 -13.26
CA ILE A 130 20.95 -3.63 -12.80
C ILE A 130 22.21 -3.09 -13.49
N ALA A 131 23.27 -3.90 -13.57
CA ALA A 131 24.50 -3.50 -14.26
C ALA A 131 24.31 -3.28 -15.77
N ALA A 132 23.37 -4.00 -16.41
CA ALA A 132 23.04 -3.80 -17.83
C ALA A 132 22.21 -2.53 -18.06
N GLU A 133 21.38 -2.15 -17.10
CA GLU A 133 20.61 -0.89 -17.14
C GLU A 133 21.52 0.34 -16.96
N GLU A 134 22.56 0.25 -16.14
CA GLU A 134 23.56 1.32 -15.94
C GLU A 134 24.50 1.53 -17.15
N ILE A 135 24.66 0.54 -18.03
CA ILE A 135 25.49 0.65 -19.24
C ILE A 135 24.74 1.37 -20.39
N ASN A 136 23.44 1.57 -20.25
CA ASN A 136 22.58 2.14 -21.29
C ASN A 136 22.19 3.61 -21.03
N GLU A 137 22.86 4.28 -20.09
CA GLU A 137 22.97 5.75 -19.96
C GLU A 137 24.35 6.24 -20.44
#